data_AF-A0A3A9A1H8-F1
#
_entry.id   AF-A0A3A9A1H8-F1
#
_cell.length_a   1.000
_cell.length_b   1.000
_cell.length_c   1.000
_cell.angle_alpha   90.00
_cell.angle_beta   90.00
_cell.angle_gamma   90.00
#
_symmetry.space_group_name_H-M   'P 1'
#
loop_
_entity.id
_entity.type
_entity.pdbx_description
1 polymer ?
#
loop_
_entity_poly.entity_id
_entity_poly.type
_entity_poly.pdbx_seq_one_letter_code
_entity_poly.pdbx_strand_id
1 'polypeptide(L)'
;MVFPLAYYANADSGRILLQMTDDIDGVKSLFSWSFHRFFLAVFYGFGSIALMVCLCWQLAAVILILSFFEIFCMSKVSVKIQKLSKEIQDGKAGGNNLYSAFLRCLKCIRMLSLHDIMYEKFSRINAEIAKLQTKRGSHIAGINVVNDFFSAVNLLGVLFAGIILYFGGYVDLGSVMAFLVVQDGITYMFNNLKDFFASLQRYLINIKRVYEVIDHDFAPKDTRHRQAAALSEIQCKSAAVSLFIL
;
A
#
# COMPACT_ATOMS: atom_id res chain seq x y z
N MET A 1 7.45 -7.46 28.12
CA MET A 1 6.96 -8.72 27.53
C MET A 1 8.05 -9.76 27.68
N VAL A 2 7.81 -10.82 28.44
CA VAL A 2 8.78 -11.91 28.67
C VAL A 2 8.34 -13.08 27.82
N PHE A 3 9.09 -13.37 26.75
CA PHE A 3 8.84 -14.51 25.88
C PHE A 3 9.52 -15.78 26.44
N PRO A 4 8.89 -16.98 26.34
CA PRO A 4 9.48 -18.23 26.80
C PRO A 4 10.78 -18.58 26.05
N LEU A 5 11.75 -19.13 26.77
CA LEU A 5 13.10 -19.45 26.27
C LEU A 5 13.12 -20.39 25.04
N ALA A 6 12.06 -21.20 24.84
CA ALA A 6 11.90 -22.07 23.68
C ALA A 6 11.61 -21.32 22.36
N TYR A 7 11.18 -20.06 22.42
CA TYR A 7 10.94 -19.21 21.25
C TYR A 7 12.27 -18.67 20.67
N TYR A 8 13.25 -18.40 21.54
CA TYR A 8 14.58 -17.89 21.17
C TYR A 8 15.48 -18.93 20.49
N ALA A 9 15.20 -20.23 20.62
CA ALA A 9 16.05 -21.30 20.10
C ALA A 9 15.91 -21.55 18.58
N ASN A 10 14.87 -21.01 17.94
CA ASN A 10 14.67 -21.13 16.50
C ASN A 10 15.07 -19.84 15.78
N ALA A 11 15.85 -19.95 14.70
CA ALA A 11 16.28 -18.86 13.83
C ALA A 11 15.13 -18.00 13.24
N ASP A 12 13.87 -18.38 13.47
CA ASP A 12 12.66 -17.69 13.06
C ASP A 12 12.18 -16.58 14.02
N SER A 13 12.60 -16.57 15.30
CA SER A 13 12.16 -15.56 16.28
C SER A 13 12.59 -14.13 15.89
N GLY A 14 13.81 -13.97 15.39
CA GLY A 14 14.29 -12.70 14.85
C GLY A 14 13.52 -12.25 13.60
N ARG A 15 13.09 -13.19 12.74
CA ARG A 15 12.29 -12.90 11.53
C ARG A 15 10.87 -12.44 11.90
N ILE A 16 10.26 -13.08 12.90
CA ILE A 16 8.92 -12.73 13.39
C ILE A 16 8.95 -11.36 14.07
N LEU A 17 9.96 -11.08 14.90
CA LEU A 17 10.14 -9.76 15.51
C LEU A 17 10.37 -8.67 14.45
N LEU A 18 11.20 -8.93 13.43
CA LEU A 18 11.42 -7.96 12.35
C LEU A 18 10.12 -7.69 11.58
N GLN A 19 9.37 -8.75 11.23
CA GLN A 19 8.08 -8.63 10.54
C GLN A 19 7.02 -7.91 11.38
N MET A 20 6.93 -8.21 12.67
CA MET A 20 6.04 -7.49 13.59
C MET A 20 6.43 -6.02 13.71
N THR A 21 7.73 -5.71 13.81
CA THR A 21 8.20 -4.33 13.89
C THR A 21 7.83 -3.57 12.61
N ASP A 22 8.10 -4.15 11.44
CA ASP A 22 7.75 -3.58 10.14
C ASP A 22 6.22 -3.39 9.98
N ASP A 23 5.42 -4.37 10.44
CA ASP A 23 3.96 -4.30 10.39
C ASP A 23 3.43 -3.22 11.35
N ILE A 24 3.99 -3.08 12.55
CA ILE A 24 3.65 -2.04 13.55
C ILE A 24 4.06 -0.65 13.05
N ASP A 25 5.23 -0.50 12.44
CA ASP A 25 5.62 0.76 11.81
C ASP A 25 4.69 1.11 10.63
N GLY A 26 4.25 0.08 9.90
CA GLY A 26 3.17 0.18 8.92
C GLY A 26 1.89 0.76 9.53
N VAL A 27 1.41 0.23 10.65
CA VAL A 27 0.25 0.75 11.41
C VAL A 27 0.43 2.24 11.72
N LYS A 28 1.58 2.59 12.29
CA LYS A 28 1.88 3.94 12.78
C LYS A 28 1.92 4.95 11.63
N SER A 29 2.51 4.58 10.49
CA SER A 29 2.61 5.43 9.31
C SER A 29 1.23 5.82 8.73
N LEU A 30 0.25 4.93 8.83
CA LEU A 30 -1.11 5.20 8.37
C LEU A 30 -1.82 6.17 9.29
N PHE A 31 -1.73 5.94 10.60
CA PHE A 31 -2.37 6.79 11.60
C PHE A 31 -1.81 8.21 11.57
N SER A 32 -0.50 8.35 11.35
CA SER A 32 0.13 9.67 11.33
C SER A 32 -0.07 10.39 10.00
N TRP A 33 0.22 9.74 8.87
CA TRP A 33 0.31 10.45 7.58
C TRP A 33 -0.91 10.27 6.68
N SER A 34 -1.51 9.08 6.66
CA SER A 34 -2.67 8.81 5.79
C SER A 34 -3.94 9.43 6.35
N PHE A 35 -4.14 9.39 7.66
CA PHE A 35 -5.27 10.07 8.31
C PHE A 35 -5.18 11.59 8.19
N HIS A 36 -3.99 12.18 8.40
CA HIS A 36 -3.81 13.62 8.22
C HIS A 36 -4.20 14.06 6.81
N ARG A 37 -3.71 13.34 5.78
CA ARG A 37 -4.04 13.66 4.39
C ARG A 37 -5.50 13.40 4.03
N PHE A 38 -6.11 12.37 4.61
CA PHE A 38 -7.55 12.14 4.49
C PHE A 38 -8.37 13.31 5.04
N PHE A 39 -8.10 13.76 6.27
CA PHE A 39 -8.83 14.89 6.84
C PHE A 39 -8.59 16.16 6.02
N LEU A 40 -7.34 16.48 5.69
CA LEU A 40 -7.02 17.66 4.87
C LEU A 40 -7.76 17.63 3.53
N ALA A 41 -7.78 16.49 2.85
CA ALA A 41 -8.46 16.32 1.58
C ALA A 41 -9.98 16.46 1.68
N VAL A 42 -10.59 15.89 2.73
CA VAL A 42 -12.02 16.02 3.00
C VAL A 42 -12.38 17.48 3.29
N PHE A 43 -11.68 18.14 4.21
CA PHE A 43 -11.93 19.55 4.53
C PHE A 43 -11.72 20.46 3.32
N TYR A 44 -10.66 20.23 2.53
CA TYR A 44 -10.39 21.02 1.32
C TYR A 44 -11.47 20.81 0.24
N GLY A 45 -11.87 19.55 -0.01
CA GLY A 45 -12.89 19.23 -1.01
C GLY A 45 -14.28 19.74 -0.63
N PHE A 46 -14.74 19.47 0.59
CA PHE A 46 -16.03 19.99 1.06
C PHE A 46 -16.03 21.51 1.18
N GLY A 47 -14.93 22.11 1.67
CA GLY A 47 -14.78 23.56 1.74
C GLY A 47 -14.83 24.21 0.35
N SER A 48 -14.17 23.61 -0.64
CA SER A 48 -14.24 24.03 -2.04
C SER A 48 -15.67 23.97 -2.58
N ILE A 49 -16.37 22.85 -2.41
CA ILE A 49 -17.74 22.70 -2.93
C ILE A 49 -18.69 23.70 -2.25
N ALA A 50 -18.58 23.87 -0.92
CA ALA A 50 -19.39 24.82 -0.17
C ALA A 50 -19.16 26.26 -0.66
N LEU A 51 -17.89 26.67 -0.82
CA LEU A 51 -17.56 28.00 -1.33
C LEU A 51 -18.08 28.23 -2.75
N MET A 52 -17.92 27.26 -3.65
CA MET A 52 -18.43 27.35 -5.02
C MET A 52 -19.95 27.55 -5.04
N VAL A 53 -20.70 26.77 -4.26
CA VAL A 53 -22.16 26.85 -4.21
C VAL A 53 -22.62 28.17 -3.58
N CYS A 54 -21.93 28.65 -2.54
CA CYS A 54 -22.24 29.95 -1.91
C CYS A 54 -21.97 31.14 -2.83
N LEU A 55 -20.94 31.08 -3.68
CA LEU A 55 -20.61 32.15 -4.61
C LEU A 55 -21.57 32.18 -5.81
N CYS A 56 -21.66 31.07 -6.54
CA CYS A 56 -22.54 30.96 -7.70
C CYS A 56 -22.81 29.49 -8.04
N TRP A 57 -24.03 29.03 -7.78
CA TRP A 57 -24.42 27.65 -8.06
C TRP A 57 -24.38 27.29 -9.55
N GLN A 58 -24.60 28.25 -10.46
CA GLN A 58 -24.59 28.02 -11.91
C GLN A 58 -23.18 27.69 -12.40
N LEU A 59 -22.19 28.49 -11.98
CA LEU A 59 -20.78 28.27 -12.34
C LEU A 59 -20.25 27.00 -11.65
N ALA A 60 -20.63 26.77 -10.39
CA ALA A 60 -20.29 25.56 -9.66
C ALA A 60 -20.76 24.28 -10.37
N ALA A 61 -21.99 24.26 -10.91
CA ALA A 61 -22.55 23.10 -11.60
C ALA A 61 -21.73 22.72 -12.85
N VAL A 62 -21.29 23.71 -13.64
CA VAL A 62 -20.46 23.48 -14.83
C VAL A 62 -19.12 22.86 -14.44
N ILE A 63 -18.44 23.43 -13.45
CA ILE A 63 -17.15 22.92 -12.96
C ILE A 63 -17.31 21.52 -12.37
N LEU A 64 -18.36 21.29 -11.57
CA LEU A 64 -18.65 19.98 -11.00
C LEU A 64 -18.74 18.91 -12.08
N ILE A 65 -19.49 19.17 -13.16
CA ILE A 65 -19.63 18.22 -14.28
C ILE A 65 -18.27 17.96 -14.94
N LEU A 66 -17.47 19.00 -15.18
CA LEU A 66 -16.13 18.86 -15.76
C LEU A 66 -15.19 18.07 -14.85
N SER A 67 -15.17 18.35 -13.54
CA SER A 67 -14.36 17.62 -12.56
C SER A 67 -14.80 16.15 -12.44
N PHE A 68 -16.11 15.86 -12.45
CA PHE A 68 -16.59 14.47 -12.44
C PHE A 68 -16.15 13.71 -13.69
N PHE A 69 -16.19 14.36 -14.86
CA PHE A 69 -15.72 13.77 -16.10
C PHE A 69 -14.20 13.54 -16.08
N GLU A 70 -13.41 14.48 -15.56
CA GLU A 70 -11.97 14.33 -15.33
C GLU A 70 -11.68 13.11 -14.44
N ILE A 71 -12.34 13.02 -13.29
CA ILE A 71 -12.16 11.92 -12.32
C ILE A 71 -12.49 10.57 -12.96
N PHE A 72 -13.52 10.51 -13.80
CA PHE A 72 -13.91 9.29 -14.52
C PHE A 72 -12.81 8.85 -15.50
N CYS A 73 -12.30 9.76 -16.32
CA CYS A 73 -11.18 9.49 -17.23
C CYS A 73 -9.93 9.03 -16.45
N MET A 74 -9.58 9.73 -15.37
CA MET A 74 -8.43 9.42 -14.53
C MET A 74 -8.52 8.06 -13.84
N SER A 75 -9.72 7.69 -13.38
CA SER A 75 -9.96 6.42 -12.68
C SER A 75 -9.56 5.20 -13.51
N LYS A 76 -9.87 5.21 -14.82
CA LYS A 76 -9.56 4.09 -15.72
C LYS A 76 -8.06 3.85 -15.87
N VAL A 77 -7.27 4.91 -15.98
CA VAL A 77 -5.82 4.81 -16.15
C VAL A 77 -5.13 4.48 -14.82
N SER A 78 -5.64 5.00 -13.70
CA SER A 78 -5.13 4.71 -12.36
C SER A 78 -5.09 3.21 -12.04
N VAL A 79 -6.09 2.43 -12.47
CA VAL A 79 -6.11 0.96 -12.29
C VAL A 79 -4.88 0.30 -12.93
N LYS A 80 -4.46 0.77 -14.11
CA LYS A 80 -3.29 0.22 -14.81
C LYS A 80 -2.00 0.53 -14.06
N ILE A 81 -1.86 1.74 -13.52
CA ILE A 81 -0.69 2.14 -12.71
C ILE A 81 -0.63 1.34 -11.41
N GLN A 82 -1.77 1.08 -10.78
CA GLN A 82 -1.83 0.24 -9.58
C GLN A 82 -1.40 -1.20 -9.88
N LYS A 83 -1.83 -1.77 -11.02
CA LYS A 83 -1.39 -3.11 -11.45
C LYS A 83 0.13 -3.16 -11.67
N LEU A 84 0.71 -2.21 -12.41
CA LEU A 84 2.16 -2.14 -12.59
C LEU A 84 2.90 -1.95 -11.25
N SER A 85 2.35 -1.13 -10.35
CA SER A 85 2.93 -0.93 -9.03
C SER A 85 2.97 -2.21 -8.20
N LYS A 86 1.94 -3.05 -8.31
CA LYS A 86 1.91 -4.38 -7.69
C LYS A 86 2.97 -5.31 -8.29
N GLU A 87 3.05 -5.41 -9.62
CA GLU A 87 4.07 -6.23 -10.31
C GLU A 87 5.50 -5.82 -9.93
N ILE A 88 5.76 -4.51 -9.80
CA ILE A 88 7.04 -3.97 -9.33
C ILE A 88 7.33 -4.37 -7.87
N GLN A 89 6.32 -4.30 -6.99
CA GLN A 89 6.46 -4.70 -5.59
C GLN A 89 6.75 -6.20 -5.46
N ASP A 90 6.03 -7.03 -6.22
CA ASP A 90 6.23 -8.49 -6.25
C ASP A 90 7.63 -8.84 -6.77
N GLY A 91 8.09 -8.17 -7.84
CA GLY A 91 9.45 -8.33 -8.36
C GLY A 91 10.54 -7.94 -7.34
N LYS A 92 10.34 -6.84 -6.62
CA LYS A 92 11.26 -6.41 -5.55
C LYS A 92 11.29 -7.41 -4.39
N ALA A 93 10.15 -7.94 -3.99
CA ALA A 93 10.09 -8.96 -2.94
C ALA A 93 10.84 -10.24 -3.37
N GLY A 94 10.65 -10.68 -4.62
CA GLY A 94 11.41 -11.79 -5.21
C GLY A 94 12.92 -11.54 -5.24
N GLY A 95 13.34 -10.33 -5.63
CA GLY A 95 14.74 -9.89 -5.61
C GLY A 95 15.34 -9.90 -4.20
N ASN A 96 14.61 -9.39 -3.20
CA ASN A 96 15.04 -9.40 -1.80
C ASN A 96 15.17 -10.82 -1.23
N ASN A 97 14.29 -11.74 -1.62
CA ASN A 97 14.39 -13.14 -1.24
C ASN A 97 15.65 -13.80 -1.83
N LEU A 98 15.94 -13.54 -3.11
CA LEU A 98 17.15 -14.03 -3.77
C LEU A 98 18.42 -13.46 -3.11
N TYR A 99 18.43 -12.16 -2.81
CA TYR A 99 19.52 -11.50 -2.11
C TYR A 99 19.76 -12.09 -0.72
N SER A 100 18.69 -12.35 0.03
CA SER A 100 18.75 -13.00 1.34
C SER A 100 19.34 -14.41 1.26
N ALA A 101 19.01 -15.17 0.21
CA ALA A 101 19.59 -16.49 -0.05
C ALA A 101 21.09 -16.42 -0.37
N PHE A 102 21.53 -15.40 -1.12
CA PHE A 102 22.94 -15.19 -1.42
C PHE A 102 23.76 -14.91 -0.16
N LEU A 103 23.25 -14.08 0.75
CA LEU A 103 23.93 -13.80 2.02
C LEU A 103 24.10 -15.07 2.86
N ARG A 104 23.10 -15.96 2.88
CA ARG A 104 23.19 -17.24 3.61
C ARG A 104 24.19 -18.21 2.98
N CYS A 105 24.27 -18.23 1.64
CA CYS A 105 25.11 -19.18 0.89
C CYS A 105 26.43 -18.58 0.38
N LEU A 106 26.85 -17.41 0.88
CA LEU A 106 27.99 -16.65 0.34
C LEU A 106 29.28 -17.47 0.26
N LYS A 107 29.57 -18.26 1.30
CA LYS A 107 30.74 -19.15 1.34
C LYS A 107 30.68 -20.24 0.26
N CYS A 108 29.50 -20.83 0.05
CA CYS A 108 29.27 -21.87 -0.96
C CYS A 108 29.40 -21.29 -2.38
N ILE A 109 28.83 -20.11 -2.63
CA ILE A 109 28.94 -19.40 -3.91
C ILE A 109 30.42 -19.13 -4.25
N ARG A 110 31.21 -18.74 -3.25
CA ARG A 110 32.65 -18.48 -3.43
C ARG A 110 33.46 -19.76 -3.67
N MET A 111 33.15 -20.85 -2.97
CA MET A 111 33.81 -22.15 -3.15
C MET A 111 33.53 -22.78 -4.52
N LEU A 112 32.31 -22.63 -5.03
CA LEU A 112 31.88 -23.18 -6.32
C LEU A 112 32.07 -22.20 -7.48
N SER A 113 32.65 -21.02 -7.24
CA SER A 113 32.84 -19.95 -8.24
C SER A 113 31.55 -19.59 -9.01
N LEU A 114 30.40 -19.61 -8.33
CA LEU A 114 29.07 -19.36 -8.93
C LEU A 114 28.69 -17.86 -9.00
N HIS A 115 29.64 -16.96 -8.78
CA HIS A 115 29.36 -15.52 -8.69
C HIS A 115 28.66 -14.98 -9.94
N ASP A 116 29.19 -15.30 -11.11
CA ASP A 116 28.67 -14.77 -12.39
C ASP A 116 27.25 -15.25 -12.67
N ILE A 117 26.94 -16.51 -12.38
CA ILE A 117 25.60 -17.09 -12.54
C ILE A 117 24.59 -16.38 -11.62
N MET A 118 24.99 -16.12 -10.37
CA MET A 118 24.14 -15.43 -9.39
C MET A 118 23.95 -13.96 -9.75
N TYR A 119 25.00 -13.31 -10.23
CA TYR A 119 24.97 -11.94 -10.72
C TYR A 119 24.04 -11.82 -11.94
N GLU A 120 24.15 -12.71 -12.92
CA GLU A 120 23.30 -12.71 -14.10
C GLU A 120 21.82 -12.90 -13.73
N LYS A 121 21.54 -13.82 -12.80
CA LYS A 121 20.18 -14.05 -12.30
C LYS A 121 19.59 -12.81 -11.62
N PHE A 122 20.36 -12.13 -10.77
CA PHE A 122 19.91 -10.91 -10.09
C PHE A 122 19.76 -9.74 -11.09
N SER A 123 20.69 -9.62 -12.03
CA SER A 123 20.67 -8.63 -13.11
C SER A 123 19.42 -8.77 -13.97
N ARG A 124 19.01 -10.01 -14.32
CA ARG A 124 17.78 -10.26 -15.08
C ARG A 124 16.54 -9.78 -14.33
N ILE A 125 16.41 -10.07 -13.04
CA ILE A 125 15.29 -9.61 -12.21
C ILE A 125 15.26 -8.07 -12.16
N ASN A 126 16.40 -7.44 -11.93
CA ASN A 126 16.48 -5.98 -11.91
C ASN A 126 16.14 -5.35 -13.27
N ALA A 127 16.56 -5.97 -14.37
CA ALA A 127 16.23 -5.50 -15.71
C ALA A 127 14.71 -5.58 -15.99
N GLU A 128 14.03 -6.63 -15.52
CA GLU A 128 12.57 -6.72 -15.61
C GLU A 128 11.88 -5.64 -14.76
N ILE A 129 12.32 -5.43 -13.52
CA ILE A 129 11.80 -4.36 -12.66
C ILE A 129 12.03 -2.99 -13.32
N ALA A 130 13.20 -2.74 -13.90
CA ALA A 130 13.51 -1.48 -14.59
C ALA A 130 12.60 -1.23 -15.79
N LYS A 131 12.30 -2.28 -16.58
CA LYS A 131 11.31 -2.19 -17.68
C LYS A 131 9.91 -1.86 -17.17
N LEU A 132 9.46 -2.52 -16.09
CA LEU A 132 8.17 -2.23 -15.47
C LEU A 132 8.10 -0.80 -14.92
N GLN A 133 9.17 -0.33 -14.27
CA GLN A 133 9.26 1.04 -13.76
C GLN A 133 9.21 2.07 -14.88
N THR A 134 9.92 1.85 -15.97
CA THR A 134 9.89 2.72 -17.15
C THR A 134 8.49 2.78 -17.75
N LYS A 135 7.83 1.62 -17.90
CA LYS A 135 6.44 1.53 -18.38
C LYS A 135 5.46 2.23 -17.44
N ARG A 136 5.65 2.10 -16.12
CA ARG A 136 4.85 2.83 -15.12
C ARG A 136 5.09 4.34 -15.23
N GLY A 137 6.34 4.77 -15.38
CA GLY A 137 6.71 6.17 -15.56
C GLY A 137 6.05 6.79 -16.78
N SER A 138 6.04 6.08 -17.92
CA SER A 138 5.32 6.53 -19.12
C SER A 138 3.81 6.68 -18.89
N HIS A 139 3.17 5.74 -18.17
CA HIS A 139 1.76 5.85 -17.80
C HIS A 139 1.47 7.02 -16.85
N ILE A 140 2.34 7.28 -15.87
CA ILE A 140 2.23 8.43 -14.97
C ILE A 140 2.38 9.74 -15.75
N ALA A 141 3.38 9.84 -16.62
CA ALA A 141 3.57 11.02 -17.47
C ALA A 141 2.34 11.28 -18.36
N GLY A 142 1.77 10.23 -18.95
CA GLY A 142 0.52 10.33 -19.71
C GLY A 142 -0.66 10.84 -18.87
N ILE A 143 -0.79 10.38 -17.62
CA ILE A 143 -1.82 10.92 -16.71
C ILE A 143 -1.60 12.40 -16.43
N ASN A 144 -0.36 12.81 -16.15
CA ASN A 144 -0.07 14.21 -15.83
C ASN A 144 -0.44 15.12 -17.01
N VAL A 145 -0.09 14.72 -18.24
CA VAL A 145 -0.49 15.48 -19.45
C VAL A 145 -2.00 15.60 -19.58
N VAL A 146 -2.75 14.54 -19.29
CA VAL A 146 -4.22 14.58 -19.35
C VAL A 146 -4.77 15.45 -18.21
N ASN A 147 -4.21 15.40 -17.00
CA ASN A 147 -4.61 16.25 -15.88
C ASN A 147 -4.34 17.73 -16.17
N ASP A 148 -3.16 18.06 -16.70
CA ASP A 148 -2.80 19.42 -17.12
C ASP A 148 -3.76 19.93 -18.21
N PHE A 149 -4.15 19.07 -19.16
CA PHE A 149 -5.15 19.41 -20.18
C PHE A 149 -6.51 19.73 -19.54
N PHE A 150 -7.00 18.92 -18.60
CA PHE A 150 -8.25 19.19 -17.90
C PHE A 150 -8.16 20.44 -17.03
N SER A 151 -7.03 20.69 -16.37
CA SER A 151 -6.79 21.91 -15.59
C SER A 151 -6.85 23.15 -16.49
N ALA A 152 -6.25 23.10 -17.68
CA ALA A 152 -6.33 24.18 -18.66
C ALA A 152 -7.77 24.40 -19.18
N VAL A 153 -8.51 23.33 -19.44
CA VAL A 153 -9.92 23.40 -19.86
C VAL A 153 -10.80 23.98 -18.75
N ASN A 154 -10.58 23.58 -17.49
CA ASN A 154 -11.29 24.13 -16.33
C ASN A 154 -10.97 25.63 -16.17
N LEU A 155 -9.70 26.02 -16.22
CA LEU A 155 -9.28 27.42 -16.16
C LEU A 155 -9.98 28.28 -17.23
N LEU A 156 -9.95 27.83 -18.49
CA LEU A 156 -10.61 28.54 -19.59
C LEU A 156 -12.13 28.55 -19.43
N GLY A 157 -12.73 27.45 -18.97
CA GLY A 157 -14.15 27.33 -18.71
C GLY A 157 -14.61 28.31 -17.62
N VAL A 158 -13.88 28.39 -16.51
CA VAL A 158 -14.15 29.33 -15.41
C VAL A 158 -13.98 30.76 -15.87
N LEU A 159 -12.93 31.08 -16.63
CA LEU A 159 -12.74 32.44 -17.14
C LEU A 159 -13.85 32.84 -18.12
N PHE A 160 -14.17 31.98 -19.09
CA PHE A 160 -15.18 32.29 -20.10
C PHE A 160 -16.58 32.42 -19.49
N ALA A 161 -17.00 31.44 -18.68
CA ALA A 161 -18.29 31.50 -18.00
C ALA A 161 -18.32 32.62 -16.95
N GLY A 162 -17.23 32.82 -16.20
CA GLY A 162 -17.10 33.88 -15.20
C GLY A 162 -17.23 35.27 -15.81
N ILE A 163 -16.64 35.53 -16.97
CA ILE A 163 -16.77 36.81 -17.69
C ILE A 163 -18.22 37.05 -18.11
N ILE A 164 -18.90 36.03 -18.66
CA ILE A 164 -20.31 36.14 -19.08
C ILE A 164 -21.20 36.47 -17.87
N LEU A 165 -21.01 35.78 -16.74
CA LEU A 165 -21.79 36.02 -15.53
C LEU A 165 -21.45 37.36 -14.87
N TYR A 166 -20.21 37.82 -14.98
CA TYR A 166 -19.76 39.13 -14.50
C TYR A 166 -20.46 40.27 -15.25
N PHE A 167 -20.46 40.22 -16.60
CA PHE A 167 -21.19 41.21 -17.41
C PHE A 167 -22.71 41.13 -17.20
N GLY A 168 -23.23 39.95 -16.86
CA GLY A 168 -24.63 39.77 -16.45
C GLY A 168 -24.97 40.30 -15.05
N GLY A 169 -23.99 40.76 -14.27
CA GLY A 169 -24.17 41.27 -12.90
C GLY A 169 -24.45 40.18 -11.85
N TYR A 170 -24.28 38.90 -12.20
CA TYR A 170 -24.55 37.77 -11.30
C TYR A 170 -23.39 37.46 -10.35
N VAL A 171 -22.17 37.83 -10.73
CA VAL A 171 -20.92 37.43 -10.04
C VAL A 171 -19.93 38.59 -10.06
N ASP A 172 -19.22 38.83 -8.95
CA ASP A 172 -18.14 39.83 -8.90
C ASP A 172 -16.79 39.24 -9.36
N LEU A 173 -15.86 40.12 -9.75
CA LEU A 173 -14.50 39.72 -10.14
C LEU A 173 -13.80 38.92 -9.03
N GLY A 174 -14.01 39.29 -7.76
CA GLY A 174 -13.46 38.56 -6.62
C GLY A 174 -13.95 37.12 -6.54
N SER A 175 -15.22 36.88 -6.88
CA SER A 175 -15.79 35.54 -6.91
C SER A 175 -15.17 34.69 -8.03
N VAL A 176 -14.95 35.25 -9.22
CA VAL A 176 -14.27 34.53 -10.32
C VAL A 176 -12.84 34.14 -9.91
N MET A 177 -12.09 35.06 -9.28
CA MET A 177 -10.76 34.76 -8.77
C MET A 177 -10.78 33.67 -7.68
N ALA A 178 -11.76 33.70 -6.78
CA ALA A 178 -11.94 32.65 -5.78
C ALA A 178 -12.19 31.29 -6.43
N PHE A 179 -13.03 31.22 -7.47
CA PHE A 179 -13.29 29.99 -8.23
C PHE A 179 -12.02 29.39 -8.83
N LEU A 180 -11.12 30.21 -9.38
CA LEU A 180 -9.84 29.73 -9.92
C LEU A 180 -8.96 29.05 -8.87
N VAL A 181 -9.02 29.50 -7.62
CA VAL A 181 -8.26 28.90 -6.51
C VAL A 181 -8.89 27.60 -6.05
N VAL A 182 -10.23 27.55 -5.97
CA VAL A 182 -10.92 26.39 -5.40
C VAL A 182 -11.24 25.29 -6.43
N GLN A 183 -11.16 25.54 -7.74
CA GLN A 183 -11.57 24.59 -8.79
C GLN A 183 -10.99 23.17 -8.66
N ASP A 184 -9.73 23.05 -8.23
CA ASP A 184 -9.04 21.75 -8.14
C ASP A 184 -9.34 20.99 -6.83
N GLY A 185 -10.12 21.58 -5.91
CA GLY A 185 -10.42 20.99 -4.59
C GLY A 185 -11.11 19.65 -4.67
N ILE A 186 -12.01 19.49 -5.63
CA ILE A 186 -12.76 18.23 -5.84
C ILE A 186 -11.80 17.14 -6.33
N THR A 187 -11.02 17.42 -7.38
CA THR A 187 -10.04 16.49 -7.93
C THR A 187 -9.01 16.08 -6.86
N TYR A 188 -8.52 17.04 -6.07
CA TYR A 188 -7.63 16.78 -4.94
C TYR A 188 -8.27 15.84 -3.90
N MET A 189 -9.50 16.10 -3.49
CA MET A 189 -10.23 15.27 -2.53
C MET A 189 -10.36 13.83 -3.03
N PHE A 190 -10.82 13.64 -4.27
CA PHE A 190 -11.03 12.31 -4.83
C PHE A 190 -9.72 11.51 -4.98
N ASN A 191 -8.63 12.15 -5.37
CA ASN A 191 -7.34 11.48 -5.52
C ASN A 191 -6.78 11.02 -4.16
N ASN A 192 -6.79 11.90 -3.15
CA ASN A 192 -6.32 11.54 -1.81
C ASN A 192 -7.22 10.48 -1.14
N LEU A 193 -8.53 10.53 -1.39
CA LEU A 193 -9.46 9.54 -0.86
C LEU A 193 -9.19 8.14 -1.44
N LYS A 194 -8.92 8.04 -2.75
CA LYS A 194 -8.51 6.78 -3.40
C LYS A 194 -7.23 6.21 -2.78
N ASP A 195 -6.23 7.06 -2.57
CA ASP A 195 -4.95 6.65 -1.97
C ASP A 195 -5.11 6.22 -0.51
N PHE A 196 -5.97 6.89 0.25
CA PHE A 196 -6.31 6.52 1.61
C PHE A 196 -6.97 5.13 1.65
N PHE A 197 -7.99 4.87 0.82
CA PHE A 197 -8.65 3.56 0.77
C PHE A 197 -7.69 2.45 0.33
N ALA A 198 -6.83 2.70 -0.66
CA ALA A 198 -5.81 1.73 -1.07
C ALA A 198 -4.82 1.41 0.06
N SER A 199 -4.48 2.42 0.88
CA SER A 199 -3.59 2.24 2.03
C SER A 199 -4.28 1.50 3.18
N LEU A 200 -5.56 1.81 3.43
CA LEU A 200 -6.38 1.12 4.42
C LEU A 200 -6.53 -0.38 4.09
N GLN A 201 -6.74 -0.73 2.81
CA GLN A 201 -6.82 -2.14 2.39
C GLN A 201 -5.51 -2.89 2.64
N ARG A 202 -4.35 -2.30 2.30
CA ARG A 202 -3.03 -2.88 2.58
C ARG A 202 -2.85 -3.10 4.09
N TYR A 203 -3.32 -2.17 4.90
CA TYR A 203 -3.18 -2.22 6.34
C TYR A 203 -4.00 -3.31 7.01
N LEU A 204 -5.25 -3.49 6.60
CA LEU A 204 -6.11 -4.54 7.14
C LEU A 204 -5.47 -5.93 6.97
N ILE A 205 -4.67 -6.12 5.90
CA ILE A 205 -3.90 -7.34 5.68
C ILE A 205 -2.72 -7.46 6.66
N ASN A 206 -2.06 -6.35 7.02
CA ASN A 206 -0.99 -6.34 8.03
C ASN A 206 -1.54 -6.59 9.44
N ILE A 207 -2.65 -5.95 9.83
CA ILE A 207 -3.29 -6.19 11.13
C ILE A 207 -3.69 -7.65 11.29
N LYS A 208 -4.32 -8.23 10.26
CA LYS A 208 -4.73 -9.64 10.30
C LYS A 208 -3.54 -10.55 10.61
N ARG A 209 -2.38 -10.29 9.99
CA ARG A 209 -1.15 -11.05 10.25
C ARG A 209 -0.63 -10.86 11.67
N VAL A 210 -0.58 -9.63 12.18
CA VAL A 210 -0.17 -9.36 13.57
C VAL A 210 -1.12 -10.04 14.56
N TYR A 211 -2.43 -9.97 14.31
CA TYR A 211 -3.44 -10.62 15.13
C TYR A 211 -3.29 -12.14 15.10
N GLU A 212 -3.09 -12.75 13.92
CA GLU A 212 -2.83 -14.18 13.78
C GLU A 212 -1.62 -14.64 14.60
N VAL A 213 -0.51 -13.88 14.60
CA VAL A 213 0.68 -14.25 15.38
C VAL A 213 0.43 -14.10 16.88
N ILE A 214 -0.25 -13.04 17.31
CA ILE A 214 -0.65 -12.85 18.71
C ILE A 214 -1.53 -14.02 19.18
N ASP A 215 -2.56 -14.37 18.41
CA ASP A 215 -3.52 -15.43 18.77
C ASP A 215 -2.84 -16.82 18.80
N HIS A 216 -1.88 -17.07 17.90
CA HIS A 216 -1.12 -18.31 17.89
C HIS A 216 -0.16 -18.48 19.10
N ASP A 217 0.29 -17.39 19.71
CA ASP A 217 1.13 -17.38 20.91
C ASP A 217 0.33 -17.49 22.22
N PHE A 218 -0.98 -17.22 22.21
CA PHE A 218 -1.86 -17.29 23.39
C PHE A 218 -2.65 -18.59 23.54
N ALA A 219 -2.64 -19.50 22.54
CA ALA A 219 -3.22 -20.82 22.73
C ALA A 219 -2.39 -21.59 23.78
N PRO A 220 -2.95 -21.92 24.97
CA PRO A 220 -2.25 -22.78 25.90
C PRO A 220 -2.11 -24.13 25.21
N LYS A 221 -0.89 -24.48 24.79
CA LYS A 221 -0.56 -25.87 24.53
C LYS A 221 -0.72 -26.58 25.87
N ASP A 222 -1.89 -27.14 26.09
CA ASP A 222 -2.16 -28.02 27.22
C ASP A 222 -1.32 -29.29 27.03
N THR A 223 -0.06 -29.19 27.45
CA THR A 223 0.93 -30.26 27.38
C THR A 223 0.65 -31.38 28.38
N ARG A 224 -0.42 -31.31 29.19
CA ARG A 224 -0.70 -32.35 30.21
C ARG A 224 -1.28 -33.63 29.62
N HIS A 225 -1.97 -33.58 28.47
CA HIS A 225 -2.60 -34.77 27.90
C HIS A 225 -1.71 -35.59 26.94
N ARG A 226 -0.60 -35.02 26.44
CA ARG A 226 0.31 -35.74 25.53
C ARG A 226 1.47 -36.48 26.23
N GLN A 227 1.85 -36.07 27.43
CA GLN A 227 2.90 -36.78 28.18
C GLN A 227 2.39 -38.04 28.89
N ALA A 228 1.12 -38.08 29.31
CA ALA A 228 0.53 -39.29 29.91
C ALA A 228 0.35 -40.45 28.91
N ALA A 229 0.07 -40.14 27.63
CA ALA A 229 -0.07 -41.15 26.58
C ALA A 229 1.30 -41.66 26.04
N ALA A 230 2.34 -40.82 26.08
CA ALA A 230 3.68 -41.22 25.64
C ALA A 230 4.42 -42.08 26.68
N LEU A 231 4.13 -41.91 27.97
CA LEU A 231 4.75 -42.71 29.05
C LEU A 231 4.17 -44.13 29.12
N SER A 232 2.90 -44.35 28.76
CA SER A 232 2.30 -45.69 28.72
C SER A 232 2.76 -46.53 27.51
N GLU A 233 3.05 -45.91 26.37
CA GLU A 233 3.60 -46.61 25.20
C GLU A 233 5.07 -47.04 25.39
N ILE A 234 5.88 -46.24 26.11
CA ILE A 234 7.30 -46.56 26.33
C ILE A 234 7.47 -47.67 27.38
N GLN A 235 6.62 -47.73 28.41
CA GLN A 235 6.65 -48.84 29.38
C GLN A 235 6.16 -50.17 28.78
N CYS A 236 5.20 -50.16 27.86
CA CYS A 236 4.71 -51.39 27.23
C CYS A 236 5.73 -51.99 26.24
N LYS A 237 6.49 -51.13 25.54
CA LYS A 237 7.52 -51.58 24.58
C LYS A 237 8.79 -52.11 25.25
N SER A 238 9.11 -51.65 26.47
CA SER A 238 10.27 -52.14 27.24
C SER A 238 10.02 -53.51 27.88
N ALA A 239 8.77 -53.88 28.20
CA ALA A 239 8.43 -55.18 28.76
C ALA A 239 8.43 -56.32 27.71
N ALA A 240 8.13 -56.00 26.45
CA ALA A 240 8.12 -56.97 25.36
C ALA A 240 9.53 -57.41 24.91
N VAL A 241 10.56 -56.57 25.11
CA VAL A 241 11.94 -56.88 24.70
C VAL A 241 12.66 -57.78 25.71
N SER A 242 12.28 -57.73 27.00
CA SER A 242 12.90 -58.58 28.02
C SER A 242 12.38 -60.02 28.06
N LEU A 243 11.29 -60.35 27.35
CA LEU A 243 10.72 -61.71 27.31
C LEU A 243 11.17 -62.54 26.10
N PHE A 244 12.06 -62.00 25.24
CA PHE A 244 12.57 -62.69 24.04
C PHE A 244 14.08 -63.02 24.12
N ILE A 245 14.71 -62.79 25.29
CA ILE A 245 16.15 -63.09 25.53
C ILE A 245 16.33 -64.05 26.74
N LEU A 246 15.28 -64.75 27.17
CA LEU A 246 15.41 -65.94 28.01
C LEU A 246 14.53 -67.05 27.43
#